data_AF-A0A951JHT7-F1
#
_entry.id   AF-A0A951JHT7-F1
#
_cell.length_a   1.000
_cell.length_b   1.000
_cell.length_c   1.000
_cell.angle_alpha   90.00
_cell.angle_beta   90.00
_cell.angle_gamma   90.00
#
_symmetry.space_group_name_H-M   'P 1'
#
loop_
_entity.id
_entity.type
_entity.pdbx_description
1 polymer ?
#
loop_
_entity_poly.entity_id
_entity_poly.type
_entity_poly.pdbx_seq_one_letter_code
_entity_poly.pdbx_strand_id
1 'polypeptide(L)'
;MANVHERLRRTRANLRVLEEQVAYLRELAEDAETRKLVAQTPLADREWREAKTDHDRHVRLLDETRAEAAELAAERDRLLDRLLELEGTR
;
A
#
# COMPACT_ATOMS: atom_id res chain seq x y z
N MET A 1 8.16 -13.60 18.30
CA MET A 1 8.14 -14.54 17.15
C MET A 1 6.74 -14.68 16.53
N ALA A 2 5.80 -15.43 17.13
CA ALA A 2 4.49 -15.71 16.49
C ALA A 2 3.65 -14.46 16.17
N ASN A 3 3.67 -13.44 17.05
CA ASN A 3 2.95 -12.19 16.83
C ASN A 3 3.48 -11.38 15.61
N VAL A 4 4.80 -11.27 15.47
CA VAL A 4 5.44 -10.54 14.34
C VAL A 4 5.14 -11.25 13.02
N HIS A 5 5.20 -12.59 13.01
CA HIS A 5 4.86 -13.38 11.82
C HIS A 5 3.40 -13.21 11.39
N GLU A 6 2.46 -13.28 12.34
CA GLU A 6 1.03 -13.07 12.08
C GLU A 6 0.75 -11.67 11.51
N ARG A 7 1.35 -10.63 12.13
CA ARG A 7 1.22 -9.24 11.66
C ARG A 7 1.79 -9.09 10.26
N LEU A 8 3.01 -9.57 10.00
CA LEU A 8 3.63 -9.51 8.68
C LEU A 8 2.78 -10.19 7.61
N ARG A 9 2.16 -11.35 7.92
CA ARG A 9 1.26 -12.03 6.98
C ARG A 9 0.04 -11.17 6.66
N ARG A 10 -0.60 -10.58 7.67
CA ARG A 10 -1.77 -9.70 7.49
C ARG A 10 -1.42 -8.44 6.70
N THR A 11 -0.33 -7.75 7.06
CA THR A 11 0.13 -6.54 6.36
C THR A 11 0.43 -6.84 4.89
N ARG A 12 1.06 -7.98 4.56
CA ARG A 12 1.28 -8.40 3.16
C ARG A 12 0.00 -8.78 2.41
N ALA A 13 -1.04 -9.24 3.10
CA ALA A 13 -2.34 -9.48 2.48
C ALA A 13 -3.02 -8.14 2.14
N ASN A 14 -3.01 -7.20 3.08
CA ASN A 14 -3.54 -5.86 2.88
C ASN A 14 -2.78 -5.10 1.77
N LEU A 15 -1.46 -5.27 1.72
CA LEU A 15 -0.61 -4.67 0.69
C LEU A 15 -1.10 -5.03 -0.73
N ARG A 16 -1.38 -6.31 -0.97
CA ARG A 16 -1.85 -6.79 -2.29
C ARG A 16 -3.18 -6.16 -2.68
N VAL A 17 -4.11 -6.03 -1.73
CA VAL A 17 -5.40 -5.37 -1.95
C VAL A 17 -5.20 -3.89 -2.28
N LEU A 18 -4.31 -3.20 -1.55
CA LEU A 18 -4.00 -1.79 -1.81
C LEU A 18 -3.34 -1.57 -3.17
N GLU A 19 -2.49 -2.49 -3.61
CA GLU A 19 -1.87 -2.44 -4.94
C GLU A 19 -2.94 -2.51 -6.05
N GLU A 20 -3.90 -3.43 -5.92
CA GLU A 20 -5.04 -3.53 -6.84
C GLU A 20 -5.92 -2.28 -6.81
N GLN A 21 -6.20 -1.74 -5.62
CA GLN A 21 -6.99 -0.51 -5.46
C GLN A 21 -6.30 0.71 -6.09
N VAL A 22 -4.99 0.88 -5.90
CA VAL A 22 -4.22 1.96 -6.51
C VAL A 22 -4.24 1.84 -8.03
N ALA A 23 -4.06 0.64 -8.57
CA ALA A 23 -4.11 0.41 -10.01
C ALA A 23 -5.48 0.80 -10.59
N TYR A 24 -6.57 0.35 -9.96
CA TYR A 24 -7.93 0.69 -10.36
C TYR A 24 -8.22 2.20 -10.28
N LEU A 25 -7.85 2.85 -9.16
CA LEU A 25 -8.07 4.29 -8.98
C LEU A 25 -7.27 5.13 -9.95
N ARG A 26 -6.10 4.64 -10.38
CA ARG A 26 -5.30 5.28 -11.42
C ARG A 26 -6.05 5.29 -12.75
N GLU A 27 -6.59 4.14 -13.16
CA GLU A 27 -7.39 4.04 -14.39
C GLU A 27 -8.62 4.97 -14.34
N LEU A 28 -9.30 5.04 -13.20
CA LEU A 28 -10.43 5.96 -13.02
C LEU A 28 -10.00 7.45 -13.12
N ALA A 29 -8.86 7.81 -12.53
CA ALA A 29 -8.35 9.18 -12.60
C ALA A 29 -7.94 9.56 -14.03
N GLU A 30 -7.34 8.63 -14.78
CA GLU A 30 -6.96 8.81 -16.20
C GLU A 30 -8.20 8.94 -17.11
N ASP A 31 -9.26 8.15 -16.87
CA ASP A 31 -10.54 8.31 -17.57
C ASP A 31 -11.21 9.66 -17.26
N ALA A 32 -11.26 10.04 -15.97
CA ALA A 32 -11.83 11.32 -15.56
C ALA A 32 -11.04 12.51 -16.13
N GLU A 33 -9.71 12.38 -16.25
CA GLU A 33 -8.87 13.38 -16.92
C GLU A 33 -9.22 13.53 -18.40
N THR A 34 -9.42 12.41 -19.09
CA THR A 34 -9.86 12.41 -20.49
C THR A 34 -11.21 13.11 -20.64
N ARG A 35 -12.19 12.79 -19.78
CA ARG A 35 -13.52 13.43 -19.79
C ARG A 35 -13.45 14.92 -19.47
N LYS A 36 -12.62 15.33 -18.51
CA LYS A 36 -12.34 16.73 -18.19
C LYS A 36 -11.84 17.50 -19.42
N LEU A 37 -10.83 16.97 -20.11
CA LEU A 37 -10.21 17.62 -21.27
C LEU A 37 -11.18 17.77 -22.45
N VAL A 38 -12.07 16.78 -22.65
CA VAL A 38 -13.05 16.78 -23.72
C VAL A 38 -14.25 17.68 -23.39
N ALA A 39 -14.83 17.55 -22.20
CA ALA A 39 -16.07 18.24 -21.85
C ALA A 39 -15.85 19.70 -21.45
N GLN A 40 -14.70 20.03 -20.85
CA GLN A 40 -14.33 21.39 -20.42
C GLN A 40 -15.39 22.05 -19.53
N THR A 41 -16.09 21.26 -18.73
CA THR A 41 -17.11 21.74 -17.79
C THR A 41 -16.58 21.77 -16.36
N PRO A 42 -17.09 22.68 -15.50
CA PRO A 42 -16.76 22.69 -14.07
C PRO A 42 -17.06 21.37 -13.35
N LEU A 43 -18.08 20.62 -13.82
CA LEU A 43 -18.43 19.32 -13.27
C LEU A 43 -17.34 18.28 -13.55
N ALA A 44 -16.89 18.16 -14.81
CA ALA A 44 -15.84 17.22 -15.18
C ALA A 44 -14.50 17.54 -14.49
N ASP A 45 -14.21 18.83 -14.31
CA ASP A 45 -13.09 19.32 -13.49
C ASP A 45 -13.15 18.81 -12.05
N ARG A 46 -14.33 18.85 -11.43
CA ARG A 46 -14.55 18.39 -10.06
C ARG A 46 -14.41 16.87 -9.96
N GLU A 47 -15.02 16.11 -10.86
CA GLU A 47 -14.93 14.65 -10.88
C GLU A 47 -13.48 14.16 -11.00
N TRP A 48 -12.69 14.79 -11.88
CA TRP A 48 -11.26 14.49 -11.99
C TRP A 48 -10.49 14.80 -10.71
N ARG A 49 -10.75 15.96 -10.06
CA ARG A 49 -10.08 16.30 -8.78
C ARG A 49 -10.42 15.27 -7.69
N GLU A 50 -11.66 14.81 -7.64
CA GLU A 50 -12.10 13.78 -6.67
C GLU A 50 -11.39 12.45 -6.93
N ALA A 51 -11.41 11.94 -8.17
CA ALA A 51 -10.73 10.72 -8.55
C ALA A 51 -9.21 10.79 -8.28
N LYS A 52 -8.57 11.92 -8.62
CA LYS A 52 -7.15 12.15 -8.36
C LYS A 52 -6.82 12.18 -6.87
N THR A 53 -7.65 12.85 -6.06
CA THR A 53 -7.47 12.91 -4.60
C THR A 53 -7.61 11.53 -3.98
N ASP A 54 -8.55 10.72 -4.46
CA ASP A 54 -8.76 9.35 -4.00
C ASP A 54 -7.59 8.44 -4.35
N HIS A 55 -7.12 8.49 -5.60
CA HIS A 55 -5.90 7.80 -6.02
C HIS A 55 -4.70 8.18 -5.14
N ASP A 56 -4.44 9.47 -4.95
CA ASP A 56 -3.27 9.95 -4.20
C ASP A 56 -3.31 9.55 -2.72
N ARG A 57 -4.51 9.50 -2.12
CA ARG A 57 -4.69 8.98 -0.76
C ARG A 57 -4.32 7.51 -0.67
N HIS A 58 -4.74 6.69 -1.63
CA HIS A 58 -4.44 5.26 -1.62
C HIS A 58 -2.98 4.96 -1.94
N VAL A 59 -2.32 5.77 -2.78
CA VAL A 59 -0.87 5.67 -2.99
C VAL A 59 -0.12 5.88 -1.67
N ARG A 60 -0.48 6.91 -0.89
CA ARG A 60 0.14 7.13 0.43
C ARG A 60 -0.08 5.96 1.38
N LEU A 61 -1.31 5.44 1.45
CA LEU A 61 -1.63 4.29 2.29
C LEU A 61 -0.86 3.03 1.86
N LEU A 62 -0.69 2.83 0.55
CA LEU A 62 0.11 1.74 0.00
C LEU A 62 1.58 1.88 0.43
N ASP A 63 2.17 3.06 0.31
CA ASP A 63 3.56 3.32 0.69
C ASP A 63 3.78 3.17 2.20
N GLU A 64 2.86 3.64 3.03
CA GLU A 64 2.87 3.42 4.48
C GLU A 64 2.80 1.92 4.83
N THR A 65 1.94 1.16 4.15
CA THR A 65 1.81 -0.29 4.35
C THR A 65 3.06 -1.05 3.89
N ARG A 66 3.73 -0.58 2.81
CA ARG A 66 5.03 -1.12 2.37
C ARG A 66 6.11 -0.92 3.42
N ALA A 67 6.17 0.28 4.01
CA ALA A 67 7.11 0.59 5.08
C ALA A 67 6.87 -0.31 6.30
N GLU A 68 5.63 -0.46 6.75
CA GLU A 68 5.29 -1.34 7.88
C GLU A 68 5.69 -2.80 7.59
N ALA A 69 5.42 -3.31 6.38
CA ALA A 69 5.80 -4.67 6.00
C ALA A 69 7.32 -4.88 6.00
N ALA A 70 8.09 -3.87 5.58
CA ALA A 70 9.55 -3.91 5.60
C ALA A 70 10.10 -3.91 7.04
N GLU A 71 9.56 -3.07 7.92
CA GLU A 71 9.94 -3.02 9.33
C GLU A 71 9.64 -4.35 10.04
N LEU A 72 8.44 -4.92 9.83
CA LEU A 72 8.06 -6.22 10.40
C LEU A 72 8.94 -7.37 9.88
N ALA A 73 9.35 -7.32 8.62
CA ALA A 73 10.27 -8.31 8.05
C ALA A 73 11.65 -8.20 8.69
N ALA A 74 12.20 -6.98 8.81
CA ALA A 74 13.48 -6.76 9.47
C ALA A 74 13.47 -7.21 10.94
N GLU A 75 12.38 -6.92 11.67
CA GLU A 75 12.24 -7.34 13.06
C GLU A 75 12.14 -8.86 13.18
N ARG A 76 11.40 -9.53 12.29
CA ARG A 76 11.37 -11.00 12.24
C ARG A 76 12.77 -11.56 12.04
N ASP A 77 13.55 -11.01 11.10
CA ASP A 77 14.87 -11.51 10.76
C ASP A 77 15.84 -11.35 11.94
N ARG A 78 15.84 -10.19 12.62
CA ARG A 78 16.60 -10.01 13.87
C ARG A 78 16.24 -11.03 14.95
N LEU A 79 14.95 -11.31 15.12
CA LEU A 79 14.50 -12.29 16.11
C LEU A 79 14.96 -13.71 15.73
N LEU A 80 14.94 -14.05 14.45
CA LEU A 80 15.45 -15.34 13.94
C LEU A 80 16.95 -15.47 14.16
N ASP A 81 17.74 -14.44 13.85
CA ASP A 81 19.18 -14.42 14.10
C ASP A 81 19.47 -14.64 15.60
N ARG A 82 18.74 -13.94 16.48
CA ARG A 82 18.89 -14.09 17.92
C ARG A 82 18.55 -15.50 18.43
N LEU A 83 17.54 -16.13 17.84
CA LEU A 83 17.19 -17.52 18.17
C LEU A 83 18.33 -18.47 17.78
N LEU A 84 18.88 -18.31 16.58
CA LEU A 84 19.98 -19.13 16.08
C LEU A 84 21.25 -18.97 16.94
N GLU A 85 21.57 -17.75 17.37
CA GLU A 85 22.66 -17.50 18.33
C GLU A 85 22.48 -18.28 19.64
N LEU A 86 21.26 -18.24 20.20
CA LEU A 86 20.96 -18.91 21.46
C LEU A 86 21.00 -20.44 21.33
N GLU A 87 20.56 -20.98 20.19
CA GLU A 87 20.61 -22.41 19.90
C GLU A 87 22.02 -22.91 19.61
N GLY A 88 22.87 -22.12 18.94
CA GLY A 88 24.26 -22.46 18.67
C GLY A 88 25.21 -22.29 19.88
N THR A 89 24.74 -21.68 20.97
CA THR A 89 25.50 -21.56 22.23
C THR A 89 25.27 -22.76 23.16
N ARG A 90 24.38 -23.70 22.81
CA ARG A 90 24.15 -24.97 23.51
C ARG A 90 24.87 -26.14 22.84
#